data_AF-H0JST3-F1
#
_entry.id   AF-H0JST3-F1
#
_cell.length_a   1.000
_cell.length_b   1.000
_cell.length_c   1.000
_cell.angle_alpha   90.00
_cell.angle_beta   90.00
_cell.angle_gamma   90.00
#
_symmetry.space_group_name_H-M   'P 1'
#
loop_
_entity.id
_entity.type
_entity.pdbx_description
1 polymer ?
#
loop_
_entity_poly.entity_id
_entity_poly.type
_entity_poly.pdbx_seq_one_letter_code
_entity_poly.pdbx_strand_id
1 'polypeptide(L)'
;MVVDGNDNIWVANFAGRAVSQFCGSRAVACRPGTATGAPISPDVTGYGLDGLVRNTGITIDQAGNVWVANSWKQIPIQTNPGGSEMVAFVGAAAPVVP
;
A
#
# COMPACT_ATOMS: atom_id res chain seq x y z
N MET A 1 -1.36 0.34 7.56
CA MET A 1 -0.64 1.44 6.90
C MET A 1 0.82 1.36 7.31
N VAL A 2 1.72 1.94 6.51
CA VAL A 2 3.17 1.97 6.77
C VAL A 2 3.77 3.22 6.14
N VAL A 3 4.94 3.67 6.60
CA VAL A 3 5.65 4.86 6.10
C VAL A 3 6.95 4.44 5.43
N ASP A 4 7.27 5.03 4.27
CA ASP A 4 8.52 4.76 3.54
C ASP A 4 9.66 5.73 3.91
N GLY A 5 10.88 5.51 3.38
CA GLY A 5 12.04 6.38 3.66
C GLY A 5 11.93 7.81 3.12
N ASN A 6 10.88 8.12 2.38
CA ASN A 6 10.55 9.46 1.89
C ASN A 6 9.45 10.12 2.74
N ASP A 7 9.08 9.56 3.90
CA ASP A 7 7.94 9.93 4.74
C ASP A 7 6.56 9.71 4.10
N ASN A 8 6.46 9.07 2.93
CA ASN A 8 5.18 8.84 2.28
C ASN A 8 4.40 7.71 2.96
N ILE A 9 3.08 7.86 3.02
CA ILE A 9 2.19 6.92 3.69
C ILE A 9 1.63 5.93 2.68
N TRP A 10 1.74 4.64 2.98
CA TRP A 10 1.20 3.54 2.21
C TRP A 10 0.03 2.87 2.95
N VAL A 11 -1.09 2.67 2.26
CA VAL A 11 -2.35 2.15 2.82
C VAL A 11 -2.82 0.94 2.03
N ALA A 12 -3.10 -0.15 2.75
CA ALA A 12 -3.75 -1.33 2.20
C ALA A 12 -5.26 -1.12 2.17
N ASN A 13 -5.86 -1.05 0.97
CA ASN A 13 -7.29 -0.81 0.83
C ASN A 13 -8.03 -2.14 0.83
N PHE A 14 -8.60 -2.52 1.98
CA PHE A 14 -9.29 -3.79 2.17
C PHE A 14 -10.40 -4.03 1.14
N ALA A 15 -11.40 -3.15 1.09
CA ALA A 15 -12.52 -3.26 0.14
C ALA A 15 -12.16 -2.76 -1.27
N GLY A 16 -11.22 -1.81 -1.36
CA GLY A 16 -10.81 -1.20 -2.62
C GLY A 16 -9.91 -2.07 -3.49
N ARG A 17 -9.41 -3.21 -2.98
CA ARG A 17 -8.57 -4.16 -3.73
C ARG A 17 -7.33 -3.50 -4.34
N ALA A 18 -6.74 -2.57 -3.60
CA ALA A 18 -5.67 -1.72 -4.07
C ALA A 18 -4.73 -1.32 -2.92
N VAL A 19 -3.61 -0.69 -3.29
CA VAL A 19 -2.74 0.02 -2.37
C VAL A 19 -2.77 1.51 -2.72
N SER A 20 -2.90 2.38 -1.72
CA SER A 20 -2.78 3.83 -1.91
C SER A 20 -1.47 4.34 -1.34
N GLN A 21 -0.92 5.38 -1.97
CA GLN A 21 0.25 6.10 -1.49
C GLN A 21 -0.08 7.58 -1.41
N PHE A 22 0.31 8.23 -0.32
CA PHE A 22 0.06 9.64 -0.05
C PHE A 22 1.36 10.36 0.29
N CYS A 23 1.44 11.62 -0.11
CA CYS A 23 2.51 12.54 0.22
C CYS A 23 2.69 12.66 1.73
N GLY A 24 3.93 12.46 2.17
CA GLY A 24 4.36 12.54 3.56
C GLY A 24 4.53 13.96 4.10
N SER A 25 5.10 14.02 5.31
CA SER A 25 5.58 15.26 5.94
C SER A 25 6.78 15.87 5.20
N ARG A 26 7.61 15.04 4.57
CA ARG A 26 8.76 15.50 3.79
C ARG A 26 8.33 15.99 2.41
N ALA A 27 7.81 17.22 2.35
CA ALA A 27 7.26 17.83 1.13
C ALA A 27 8.18 17.79 -0.10
N VAL A 28 9.50 17.80 0.09
CA VAL A 28 10.48 17.67 -1.01
C VAL A 28 10.44 16.31 -1.73
N ALA A 29 9.84 15.28 -1.10
CA ALA A 29 9.63 13.97 -1.70
C ALA A 29 8.27 13.83 -2.41
N CYS A 30 7.44 14.88 -2.37
CA CYS A 30 6.13 14.89 -3.00
C CYS A 30 6.18 15.49 -4.41
N ARG A 31 5.09 15.32 -5.17
CA ARG A 31 4.99 15.93 -6.51
C ARG A 31 5.03 17.46 -6.38
N PRO A 32 5.74 18.17 -7.29
CA PRO A 32 5.74 19.64 -7.27
C PRO A 32 4.33 20.22 -7.30
N GLY A 33 4.07 21.20 -6.44
CA GLY A 33 2.75 21.84 -6.33
C GLY A 33 1.72 21.05 -5.50
N THR A 34 2.13 19.96 -4.84
CA THR A 34 1.26 19.21 -3.92
C THR A 34 1.63 19.46 -2.46
N ALA A 35 0.72 19.10 -1.55
CA ALA A 35 0.89 19.22 -0.10
C ALA A 35 0.82 17.85 0.58
N THR A 36 1.22 17.79 1.84
CA THR A 36 1.07 16.60 2.69
C THR A 36 -0.36 16.05 2.63
N GLY A 37 -0.48 14.73 2.50
CA GLY A 37 -1.75 14.02 2.32
C GLY A 37 -2.26 14.00 0.88
N ALA A 38 -1.64 14.72 -0.07
CA ALA A 38 -2.00 14.60 -1.48
C ALA A 38 -1.75 13.17 -1.99
N PRO A 39 -2.63 12.62 -2.83
CA PRO A 39 -2.42 11.29 -3.40
C PRO A 39 -1.18 11.28 -4.32
N ILE A 40 -0.36 10.25 -4.16
CA ILE A 40 0.75 9.92 -5.08
C ILE A 40 0.31 8.80 -6.03
N SER A 41 -0.42 7.80 -5.50
CA SER A 41 -1.09 6.78 -6.30
C SER A 41 -2.26 7.39 -7.10
N PRO A 42 -2.71 6.76 -8.21
CA PRO A 42 -3.87 7.24 -8.96
C PRO A 42 -5.10 7.48 -8.08
N ASP A 43 -5.72 8.67 -8.21
CA ASP A 43 -6.71 9.21 -7.27
C ASP A 43 -7.93 8.32 -7.01
N VAL A 44 -8.36 7.55 -8.02
CA VAL A 44 -9.57 6.71 -7.95
C VAL A 44 -9.24 5.24 -7.72
N THR A 45 -8.17 4.73 -8.33
CA THR A 45 -7.89 3.29 -8.36
C THR A 45 -6.82 2.86 -7.36
N GLY A 46 -5.98 3.79 -6.90
CA GLY A 46 -4.70 3.44 -6.28
C GLY A 46 -3.85 2.58 -7.23
N TYR A 47 -2.91 1.84 -6.64
CA TYR A 47 -2.20 0.75 -7.31
C TYR A 47 -3.03 -0.53 -7.22
N GLY A 48 -3.87 -0.74 -8.23
CA GLY A 48 -4.70 -1.94 -8.39
C GLY A 48 -4.07 -2.94 -9.36
N LEU A 49 -4.29 -4.23 -9.09
CA LEU A 49 -3.97 -5.33 -9.99
C LEU A 49 -4.93 -6.50 -9.73
N ASP A 50 -5.21 -7.31 -10.75
CA ASP A 50 -6.27 -8.33 -10.70
C ASP A 50 -6.09 -9.37 -9.58
N GLY A 51 -4.84 -9.62 -9.19
CA GLY A 51 -4.49 -10.51 -8.09
C GLY A 51 -4.81 -10.00 -6.69
N LEU A 52 -5.17 -8.71 -6.51
CA LEU A 52 -5.59 -8.19 -5.20
C LEU A 52 -7.06 -8.54 -4.93
N VAL A 53 -7.29 -9.19 -3.78
CA VAL A 53 -8.60 -9.66 -3.34
C VAL A 53 -9.08 -8.80 -2.19
N ARG A 54 -8.47 -8.88 -1.01
CA ARG A 54 -8.69 -7.96 0.12
C ARG A 54 -7.46 -7.91 1.01
N ASN A 55 -6.97 -6.70 1.18
CA ASN A 55 -5.67 -6.44 1.80
C ASN A 55 -5.86 -6.16 3.30
N THR A 56 -5.27 -6.98 4.16
CA THR A 56 -5.43 -6.91 5.63
C THR A 56 -4.24 -6.25 6.32
N GLY A 57 -3.09 -6.20 5.65
CA GLY A 57 -1.84 -5.67 6.21
C GLY A 57 -0.88 -5.21 5.12
N ILE A 58 0.07 -4.37 5.52
CA ILE A 58 1.11 -3.82 4.64
C ILE A 58 2.36 -3.48 5.44
N THR A 59 3.53 -3.79 4.89
CA THR A 59 4.84 -3.41 5.44
C THR A 59 5.82 -3.10 4.32
N ILE A 60 6.97 -2.50 4.65
CA ILE A 60 8.03 -2.15 3.71
C ILE A 60 9.34 -2.76 4.22
N ASP A 61 10.09 -3.43 3.36
CA ASP A 61 11.44 -3.91 3.69
C ASP A 61 12.52 -2.86 3.41
N GLN A 62 13.74 -3.11 3.87
CA GLN A 62 14.86 -2.18 3.72
C GLN A 62 15.23 -1.88 2.26
N ALA A 63 14.85 -2.73 1.31
CA ALA A 63 15.07 -2.49 -0.11
C ALA A 63 13.97 -1.60 -0.73
N GLY A 64 12.91 -1.28 0.01
CA GLY A 64 11.77 -0.50 -0.48
C GLY A 64 10.71 -1.37 -1.16
N ASN A 65 10.71 -2.69 -0.96
CA ASN A 65 9.60 -3.52 -1.44
C ASN A 65 8.41 -3.36 -0.50
N VAL A 66 7.23 -3.16 -1.09
CA VAL A 66 5.98 -3.07 -0.34
C VAL A 66 5.31 -4.43 -0.30
N TRP A 67 5.25 -5.04 0.88
CA TRP A 67 4.65 -6.34 1.11
C TRP A 67 3.23 -6.18 1.63
N VAL A 68 2.27 -6.77 0.93
CA VAL A 68 0.83 -6.67 1.22
C VAL A 68 0.28 -8.05 1.57
N ALA A 69 -0.34 -8.14 2.75
CA ALA A 69 -1.12 -9.32 3.13
C ALA A 69 -2.47 -9.28 2.41
N ASN A 70 -2.61 -10.07 1.36
CA ASN A 70 -3.82 -10.21 0.56
C ASN A 70 -4.64 -11.40 1.09
N SER A 71 -4.91 -11.39 2.40
CA SER A 71 -5.25 -12.60 3.14
C SER A 71 -6.73 -12.68 3.54
N TRP A 72 -7.64 -12.04 2.80
CA TRP A 72 -9.08 -12.13 3.08
C TRP A 72 -9.89 -12.36 1.80
N LYS A 73 -10.83 -13.31 1.86
CA LYS A 73 -11.68 -13.68 0.72
C LYS A 73 -12.73 -12.62 0.40
N GLN A 74 -12.95 -12.33 -0.87
CA GLN A 74 -13.99 -11.40 -1.29
C GLN A 74 -15.40 -11.86 -0.86
N ILE A 75 -15.65 -13.17 -0.92
CA ILE A 75 -16.87 -13.82 -0.43
C ILE A 75 -16.44 -14.75 0.71
N PRO A 76 -16.35 -14.24 1.95
CA PRO A 76 -15.89 -15.05 3.08
C PRO A 76 -17.02 -15.94 3.59
N ILE A 77 -16.67 -17.14 4.07
CA ILE A 77 -17.48 -17.86 5.05
C ILE A 77 -17.02 -17.39 6.42
N GLN A 78 -17.94 -17.00 7.30
CA GLN A 78 -17.62 -16.35 8.57
C GLN A 78 -16.65 -17.15 9.45
N THR A 79 -16.69 -18.49 9.37
CA THR A 79 -15.81 -19.40 10.12
C THR A 79 -14.41 -19.53 9.51
N ASN A 80 -14.23 -19.15 8.24
CA ASN A 80 -12.94 -19.18 7.55
C ASN A 80 -12.85 -18.08 6.46
N PRO A 81 -12.74 -16.80 6.88
CA PRO A 81 -12.67 -15.69 5.94
C PRO A 81 -11.28 -15.54 5.29
N GLY A 82 -10.28 -16.27 5.77
CA GLY A 82 -8.88 -16.14 5.38
C GLY A 82 -8.64 -16.50 3.90
N GLY A 83 -7.90 -15.64 3.23
CA GLY A 83 -7.17 -15.91 1.98
C GLY A 83 -5.77 -16.46 2.27
N SER A 84 -5.00 -16.76 1.22
CA SER A 84 -3.67 -17.38 1.35
C SER A 84 -2.61 -16.69 0.49
N GLU A 85 -2.91 -15.48 0.04
CA GLU A 85 -2.08 -14.73 -0.89
C GLU A 85 -1.27 -13.62 -0.19
N MET A 86 -0.06 -13.41 -0.72
CA MET A 86 0.81 -12.28 -0.42
C MET A 86 1.18 -11.62 -1.75
N VAL A 87 1.24 -10.29 -1.79
CA VAL A 87 1.65 -9.54 -2.98
C VAL A 87 2.79 -8.59 -2.61
N ALA A 88 3.80 -8.52 -3.47
CA ALA A 88 4.91 -7.58 -3.33
C ALA A 88 4.92 -6.59 -4.49
N PHE A 89 5.00 -5.29 -4.17
CA PHE A 89 5.36 -4.25 -5.13
C PHE A 89 6.86 -3.99 -5.00
N VAL A 90 7.63 -4.55 -5.92
CA VAL A 90 9.10 -4.56 -5.85
C VAL A 90 9.65 -3.16 -6.09
N GLY A 91 10.47 -2.67 -5.15
CA GLY A 91 11.13 -1.35 -5.21
C GLY A 91 10.17 -0.16 -5.31
N ALA A 92 8.90 -0.32 -4.95
CA ALA A 92 7.89 0.71 -5.15
C ALA A 92 7.98 1.85 -4.11
N ALA A 93 8.45 1.54 -2.91
CA ALA A 93 8.65 2.50 -1.83
C ALA A 93 10.11 2.97 -1.76
N ALA A 94 10.32 4.13 -1.17
CA ALA A 94 11.67 4.55 -0.81
C ALA A 94 12.24 3.61 0.28
N PRO A 95 13.52 3.18 0.16
CA PRO A 95 14.19 2.34 1.16
C PRO A 95 14.04 2.89 2.58
N VAL A 96 13.66 2.04 3.54
CA VAL A 96 13.61 2.40 4.95
C VAL A 96 14.96 2.12 5.61
N VAL A 97 15.50 3.11 6.33
CA VAL A 97 16.73 2.94 7.10
C VAL A 97 16.41 2.13 8.36
N PRO A 98 17.25 1.17 8.80
CA PRO A 98 17.10 0.52 10.10
C PRO A 98 17.16 1.51 11.28
#